data_AF-A0A7S7W8M1-F1
#
_entry.id   AF-A0A7S7W8M1-F1
#
_cell.length_a   1.000
_cell.length_b   1.000
_cell.length_c   1.000
_cell.angle_alpha   90.00
_cell.angle_beta   90.00
_cell.angle_gamma   90.00
#
_symmetry.space_group_name_H-M   'P 1'
#
loop_
_entity.id
_entity.type
_entity.pdbx_description
1 polymer ?
#
loop_
_entity_poly.entity_id
_entity_poly.type
_entity_poly.pdbx_seq_one_letter_code
_entity_poly.pdbx_strand_id
1 'polypeptide(L)'
;MKFRSVFIAALLLAPTAALAAPGIVTVSTGLRAGPGPGFPLVDRVPEGARVNIHGCLRGNAWCDVSFSDDRGWVSSQYLEYLYRNHYVYLPDYVEEIDVPVVPFVLTSYWSSYYAGRPWYHRHAYWNNYWSSHQSVATRMTLDPRAARIGRAATRDAAVALEREGVRGKGGAAISGRNAANARPDAAIATRDAAKRDAAVAADRTRAGRSERIAHERTREQTQTRNPRDVQARVMHERAASRAAVRAQPMTRAHEAPRVSAAPAARAAMPHVAQPNVSHGSPMNARAQMPAPRAAAPAMPHGGGGAPHVNAAPRGGGAPAGGPGGGHQKH
;
A
#
# COMPACT_ATOMS: atom_id res chain seq x y z
N MET A 1 -33.94 -59.47 -18.08
CA MET A 1 -33.04 -58.36 -18.48
C MET A 1 -32.94 -57.41 -17.28
N LYS A 2 -31.98 -57.58 -16.37
CA LYS A 2 -30.72 -56.80 -16.27
C LYS A 2 -30.88 -55.30 -16.52
N PHE A 3 -31.15 -54.52 -15.47
CA PHE A 3 -30.56 -53.18 -15.31
C PHE A 3 -30.06 -53.05 -13.88
N ARG A 4 -28.77 -53.36 -13.71
CA ARG A 4 -28.00 -53.12 -12.49
C ARG A 4 -27.65 -51.64 -12.43
N SER A 5 -27.95 -51.03 -11.29
CA SER A 5 -27.23 -49.97 -10.59
C SER A 5 -26.32 -49.06 -11.42
N VAL A 6 -26.72 -47.80 -11.56
CA VAL A 6 -25.81 -46.66 -11.77
C VAL A 6 -26.33 -45.49 -10.93
N PHE A 7 -26.08 -45.51 -9.61
CA PHE A 7 -26.02 -44.28 -8.81
C PHE A 7 -24.54 -43.87 -8.79
N ILE A 8 -24.19 -42.96 -9.69
CA ILE A 8 -22.84 -42.39 -9.76
C ILE A 8 -22.62 -41.54 -8.52
N ALA A 9 -21.51 -41.83 -7.83
CA ALA A 9 -20.99 -41.11 -6.70
C ALA A 9 -20.82 -39.61 -7.02
N ALA A 10 -21.73 -38.78 -6.50
CA ALA A 10 -21.50 -37.35 -6.32
C ALA A 10 -20.94 -37.13 -4.90
N LEU A 11 -19.76 -37.69 -4.61
CA LEU A 11 -19.08 -37.50 -3.33
C LEU A 11 -18.03 -36.37 -3.47
N LEU A 12 -18.41 -35.19 -2.97
CA LEU A 12 -17.55 -34.20 -2.30
C LEU A 12 -16.37 -33.61 -3.11
N LEU A 13 -16.66 -32.69 -4.02
CA LEU A 13 -15.81 -31.49 -4.16
C LEU A 13 -16.17 -30.53 -3.03
N ALA A 14 -15.74 -30.82 -1.80
CA ALA A 14 -15.73 -29.80 -0.76
C ALA A 14 -14.61 -28.81 -1.11
N PRO A 15 -14.89 -27.50 -1.30
CA PRO A 15 -13.84 -26.52 -1.48
C PRO A 15 -12.97 -26.55 -0.22
N THR A 16 -11.68 -26.84 -0.38
CA THR A 16 -10.70 -26.68 0.69
C THR A 16 -10.69 -25.21 1.05
N ALA A 17 -11.25 -24.85 2.20
CA ALA A 17 -11.07 -23.52 2.75
C ALA A 17 -9.57 -23.31 2.94
N ALA A 18 -8.98 -22.38 2.20
CA ALA A 18 -7.59 -22.00 2.39
C ALA A 18 -7.45 -21.50 3.83
N LEU A 19 -6.80 -22.30 4.68
CA LEU A 19 -6.61 -21.95 6.09
C LEU A 19 -5.57 -20.83 6.16
N ALA A 20 -5.99 -19.70 6.72
CA ALA A 20 -5.08 -18.60 7.00
C ALA A 20 -4.24 -18.94 8.23
N ALA A 21 -2.92 -18.82 8.11
CA ALA A 21 -2.00 -19.06 9.21
C ALA A 21 -1.68 -17.77 9.97
N PRO A 22 -1.51 -17.81 11.30
CA PRO A 22 -1.08 -16.64 12.05
C PRO A 22 0.34 -16.21 11.65
N GLY A 23 0.58 -14.91 11.63
CA GLY A 23 1.88 -14.30 11.41
C GLY A 23 2.11 -13.05 12.25
N ILE A 24 3.34 -12.55 12.25
CA ILE A 24 3.74 -11.31 12.92
C ILE A 24 4.48 -10.42 11.93
N VAL A 25 4.22 -9.12 11.99
CA VAL A 25 4.96 -8.11 11.23
C VAL A 25 6.22 -7.71 12.00
N THR A 26 7.40 -7.86 11.39
CA THR A 26 8.69 -7.61 12.05
C THR A 26 9.14 -6.16 12.03
N VAL A 27 8.59 -5.36 11.12
CA VAL A 27 8.83 -3.92 11.00
C VAL A 27 7.58 -3.24 10.47
N SER A 28 7.32 -2.01 10.92
CA SER A 28 6.15 -1.26 10.46
C SER A 28 6.12 -1.14 8.94
N THR A 29 5.02 -1.57 8.32
CA THR A 29 4.92 -1.72 6.87
C THR A 29 3.53 -1.34 6.36
N GLY A 30 3.39 -1.25 5.04
CA GLY A 30 2.13 -0.92 4.39
C GLY A 30 1.37 -2.17 3.98
N LEU A 31 0.09 -2.26 4.35
CA LEU A 31 -0.86 -3.17 3.74
C LEU A 31 -1.29 -2.59 2.39
N ARG A 32 -1.14 -3.33 1.29
CA ARG A 32 -1.35 -2.80 -0.07
C ARG A 32 -2.49 -3.49 -0.79
N ALA A 33 -3.11 -2.77 -1.73
CA ALA A 33 -4.22 -3.32 -2.51
C ALA A 33 -3.81 -4.37 -3.56
N GLY A 34 -2.51 -4.65 -3.69
CA GLY A 34 -1.97 -5.65 -4.60
C GLY A 34 -0.48 -5.92 -4.32
N PRO A 35 0.09 -6.99 -4.90
CA PRO A 35 1.48 -7.38 -4.70
C PRO A 35 2.43 -6.44 -5.46
N GLY A 36 2.96 -5.44 -4.76
CA GLY A 36 3.94 -4.51 -5.32
C GLY A 36 3.92 -3.15 -4.62
N PRO A 37 5.06 -2.43 -4.60
CA PRO A 37 5.16 -1.18 -3.86
C PRO A 37 4.41 -0.01 -4.51
N GLY A 38 4.00 -0.12 -5.78
CA GLY A 38 3.23 0.91 -6.48
C GLY A 38 1.72 0.80 -6.28
N PHE A 39 1.21 -0.31 -5.73
CA PHE A 39 -0.22 -0.39 -5.40
C PHE A 39 -0.59 0.55 -4.25
N PRO A 40 -1.84 1.05 -4.21
CA PRO A 40 -2.32 1.91 -3.14
C PRO A 40 -2.15 1.27 -1.77
N LEU A 41 -1.87 2.11 -0.77
CA LEU A 41 -1.96 1.70 0.63
C LEU A 41 -3.43 1.54 1.02
N VAL A 42 -3.69 0.42 1.70
CA VAL A 42 -4.96 0.06 2.31
C VAL A 42 -4.93 0.53 3.77
N ASP A 43 -3.88 0.15 4.49
CA ASP A 43 -3.63 0.52 5.89
C ASP A 43 -2.11 0.50 6.19
N ARG A 44 -1.71 0.94 7.38
CA ARG A 44 -0.38 0.76 7.96
C ARG A 44 -0.43 -0.30 9.05
N VAL A 45 0.43 -1.32 8.91
CA VAL A 45 0.56 -2.40 9.89
C VAL A 45 1.77 -2.10 10.77
N PRO A 46 1.59 -1.90 12.10
CA PRO A 46 2.69 -1.62 13.00
C PRO A 46 3.56 -2.86 13.23
N GLU A 47 4.79 -2.62 13.65
CA GLU A 47 5.70 -3.68 14.12
C GLU A 47 5.09 -4.46 15.30
N GLY A 48 5.29 -5.77 15.31
CA GLY A 48 4.74 -6.70 16.30
C GLY A 48 3.26 -7.00 16.12
N ALA A 49 2.60 -6.40 15.14
CA ALA A 49 1.19 -6.69 14.85
C ALA A 49 1.00 -8.13 14.41
N ARG A 50 -0.06 -8.76 14.92
CA ARG A 50 -0.53 -10.06 14.45
C ARG A 50 -1.33 -9.89 13.17
N VAL A 51 -1.07 -10.75 12.21
CA VAL A 51 -1.78 -10.84 10.93
C VAL A 51 -2.17 -12.28 10.66
N ASN A 52 -3.12 -12.50 9.76
CA ASN A 52 -3.39 -13.83 9.22
C ASN A 52 -2.90 -13.87 7.77
N ILE A 53 -1.98 -14.78 7.47
CA ILE A 53 -1.38 -15.02 6.17
C ILE A 53 -2.22 -16.07 5.45
N HIS A 54 -2.86 -15.67 4.36
CA HIS A 54 -3.73 -16.54 3.56
C HIS A 54 -2.98 -17.29 2.47
N GLY A 55 -1.79 -16.78 2.14
CA GLY A 55 -0.90 -17.37 1.17
C GLY A 55 0.05 -16.33 0.59
N CYS A 56 1.01 -16.79 -0.21
CA CYS A 56 1.95 -15.93 -0.89
C CYS A 56 1.82 -16.02 -2.40
N LEU A 57 2.16 -14.93 -3.09
CA LEU A 57 2.28 -14.93 -4.54
C LEU A 57 3.40 -15.90 -4.94
N ARG A 58 3.33 -16.47 -6.14
CA ARG A 58 4.46 -17.21 -6.71
C ARG A 58 5.76 -16.40 -6.62
N GLY A 59 6.83 -17.04 -6.17
CA GLY A 59 8.12 -16.39 -5.91
C GLY A 59 8.21 -15.72 -4.53
N ASN A 60 7.16 -15.86 -3.71
CA ASN A 60 7.11 -15.61 -2.28
C ASN A 60 7.40 -14.18 -1.82
N ALA A 61 7.57 -13.21 -2.72
CA ALA A 61 7.92 -11.82 -2.39
C ALA A 61 6.80 -11.04 -1.70
N TRP A 62 5.55 -11.44 -1.94
CA TRP A 62 4.36 -10.79 -1.41
C TRP A 62 3.40 -11.84 -0.88
N CYS A 63 2.80 -11.57 0.26
CA CYS A 63 1.79 -12.42 0.86
C CYS A 63 0.49 -11.67 1.08
N ASP A 64 -0.61 -12.36 0.78
CA ASP A 64 -1.96 -11.89 1.03
C ASP A 64 -2.28 -12.13 2.50
N VAL A 65 -2.56 -11.05 3.21
CA VAL A 65 -2.74 -11.03 4.65
C VAL A 65 -4.03 -10.28 5.01
N SER A 66 -4.65 -10.67 6.12
CA SER A 66 -5.65 -9.83 6.77
C SER A 66 -5.08 -9.24 8.06
N PHE A 67 -5.33 -7.95 8.24
CA PHE A 67 -4.98 -7.19 9.43
C PHE A 67 -6.18 -6.31 9.81
N SER A 68 -6.65 -6.41 11.05
CA SER A 68 -7.94 -5.83 11.43
C SER A 68 -9.06 -6.34 10.51
N ASP A 69 -9.88 -5.44 9.98
CA ASP A 69 -10.97 -5.73 9.04
C ASP A 69 -10.53 -5.59 7.58
N ASP A 70 -9.27 -5.23 7.32
CA ASP A 70 -8.73 -5.06 5.97
C ASP A 70 -8.02 -6.34 5.51
N ARG A 71 -8.23 -6.67 4.23
CA ARG A 71 -7.46 -7.65 3.47
C ARG A 71 -6.44 -6.89 2.61
N GLY A 72 -5.28 -7.46 2.31
CA GLY A 72 -4.30 -6.83 1.44
C GLY A 72 -2.99 -7.60 1.33
N TRP A 73 -2.00 -7.00 0.67
CA TRP A 73 -0.70 -7.60 0.40
C TRP A 73 0.41 -6.91 1.18
N VAL A 74 1.27 -7.71 1.81
CA VAL A 74 2.47 -7.27 2.53
C VAL A 74 3.68 -8.00 1.95
N SER A 75 4.84 -7.34 1.93
CA SER A 75 6.06 -8.01 1.50
C SER A 75 6.48 -9.06 2.54
N SER A 76 6.79 -10.27 2.09
CA SER A 76 7.14 -11.40 2.95
C SER A 76 8.40 -11.16 3.78
N GLN A 77 9.31 -10.29 3.34
CA GLN A 77 10.51 -9.91 4.07
C GLN A 77 10.24 -9.22 5.42
N TYR A 78 8.99 -8.85 5.68
CA TYR A 78 8.55 -8.24 6.92
C TYR A 78 7.64 -9.16 7.74
N LEU A 79 7.53 -10.43 7.37
CA LEU A 79 6.61 -11.38 8.00
C LEU A 79 7.37 -12.50 8.70
N GLU A 80 6.89 -12.85 9.88
CA GLU A 80 7.08 -14.15 10.49
C GLU A 80 5.81 -14.98 10.33
N TYR A 81 5.99 -16.29 10.24
CA TYR A 81 4.94 -17.27 10.06
C TYR A 81 4.90 -18.21 11.26
N LEU A 82 3.71 -18.51 11.77
CA LEU A 82 3.56 -19.50 12.83
C LEU A 82 3.69 -20.91 12.26
N TYR A 83 4.83 -21.55 12.52
CA TYR A 83 5.13 -22.91 12.12
C TYR A 83 5.47 -23.75 13.35
N ARG A 84 4.88 -24.94 13.48
CA ARG A 84 5.13 -25.87 14.61
C ARG A 84 5.19 -25.14 15.98
N ASN A 85 4.17 -24.34 16.26
CA ASN A 85 3.99 -23.57 17.49
C ASN A 85 5.07 -22.50 17.78
N HIS A 86 5.79 -22.02 16.77
CA HIS A 86 6.72 -20.90 16.91
C HIS A 86 6.78 -20.01 15.68
N TYR A 87 7.14 -18.74 15.87
CA TYR A 87 7.25 -17.78 14.78
C TYR A 87 8.63 -17.90 14.14
N VAL A 88 8.63 -18.06 12.81
CA VAL A 88 9.84 -18.15 11.99
C VAL A 88 9.82 -17.13 10.88
N TYR A 89 10.98 -16.60 10.53
CA TYR A 89 11.15 -15.61 9.49
C TYR A 89 10.76 -16.20 8.14
N LEU A 90 9.64 -15.71 7.58
CA LEU A 90 8.95 -16.37 6.48
C LEU A 90 9.84 -16.62 5.25
N PRO A 91 10.65 -15.67 4.76
CA PRO A 91 11.50 -15.88 3.59
C PRO A 91 12.48 -17.05 3.66
N ASP A 92 12.96 -17.38 4.85
CA ASP A 92 13.94 -18.46 5.02
C ASP A 92 13.24 -19.84 5.05
N TYR A 93 11.91 -19.86 5.23
CA TYR A 93 11.13 -21.08 5.46
C TYR A 93 10.03 -21.34 4.42
N VAL A 94 9.88 -20.48 3.41
CA VAL A 94 8.81 -20.62 2.40
C VAL A 94 8.85 -21.94 1.63
N GLU A 95 10.03 -22.56 1.49
CA GLU A 95 10.18 -23.87 0.84
C GLU A 95 9.89 -25.05 1.79
N GLU A 96 10.05 -24.86 3.10
CA GLU A 96 9.83 -25.91 4.12
C GLU A 96 8.36 -25.95 4.61
N ILE A 97 7.71 -24.79 4.70
CA ILE A 97 6.37 -24.64 5.30
C ILE A 97 5.23 -24.93 4.29
N ASP A 98 5.55 -25.00 3.00
CA ASP A 98 4.58 -25.11 1.90
C ASP A 98 3.45 -24.08 2.02
N VAL A 99 3.85 -22.80 2.16
CA VAL A 99 2.89 -21.70 2.32
C VAL A 99 2.00 -21.64 1.07
N PRO A 100 0.66 -21.62 1.22
CA PRO A 100 -0.24 -21.69 0.08
C PRO A 100 0.07 -20.63 -0.98
N VAL A 101 0.18 -21.03 -2.24
CA VAL A 101 0.39 -20.09 -3.34
C VAL A 101 -0.96 -19.53 -3.78
N VAL A 102 -1.16 -18.23 -3.62
CA VAL A 102 -2.42 -17.54 -3.99
C VAL A 102 -2.23 -16.65 -5.21
N PRO A 103 -3.10 -16.75 -6.23
CA PRO A 103 -3.04 -15.88 -7.38
C PRO A 103 -3.54 -14.48 -7.03
N PHE A 104 -2.99 -13.47 -7.71
CA PHE A 104 -3.56 -12.12 -7.69
C PHE A 104 -4.24 -11.81 -9.03
N VAL A 105 -5.57 -11.69 -8.99
CA VAL A 105 -6.37 -11.19 -10.11
C VAL A 105 -7.02 -9.89 -9.66
N LEU A 106 -6.55 -8.77 -10.23
CA LEU A 106 -6.94 -7.42 -9.80
C LEU A 106 -8.46 -7.25 -9.70
N THR A 107 -9.18 -7.58 -10.77
CA THR A 107 -10.63 -7.34 -10.87
C THR A 107 -11.41 -8.05 -9.79
N SER A 108 -11.21 -9.36 -9.62
CA SER A 108 -11.95 -10.15 -8.62
C SER A 108 -11.53 -9.78 -7.20
N TYR A 109 -10.23 -9.65 -6.94
CA TYR A 109 -9.72 -9.30 -5.62
C TYR A 109 -10.23 -7.91 -5.19
N TRP A 110 -10.21 -6.93 -6.08
CA TRP A 110 -10.68 -5.58 -5.75
C TRP A 110 -12.19 -5.53 -5.60
N SER A 111 -12.94 -6.27 -6.43
CA SER A 111 -14.40 -6.33 -6.29
C SER A 111 -14.81 -6.89 -4.94
N SER A 112 -14.08 -7.88 -4.43
CA SER A 112 -14.36 -8.51 -3.13
C SER A 112 -14.03 -7.62 -1.93
N TYR A 113 -12.95 -6.84 -1.98
CA TYR A 113 -12.42 -6.16 -0.79
C TYR A 113 -12.45 -4.62 -0.84
N TYR A 114 -12.60 -4.01 -2.02
CA TYR A 114 -12.28 -2.59 -2.20
C TYR A 114 -13.30 -1.77 -2.99
N ALA A 115 -14.51 -2.27 -3.23
CA ALA A 115 -15.54 -1.57 -4.00
C ALA A 115 -15.79 -0.10 -3.55
N GLY A 116 -15.62 0.20 -2.26
CA GLY A 116 -15.78 1.54 -1.69
C GLY A 116 -14.51 2.41 -1.67
N ARG A 117 -13.35 1.92 -2.12
CA ARG A 117 -12.08 2.66 -2.00
C ARG A 117 -11.95 3.74 -3.10
N PRO A 118 -11.39 4.93 -2.80
CA PRO A 118 -11.35 6.04 -3.75
C PRO A 118 -10.66 5.73 -5.07
N TRP A 119 -9.69 4.80 -5.09
CA TRP A 119 -8.94 4.42 -6.27
C TRP A 119 -9.57 3.25 -7.05
N TYR A 120 -10.66 2.66 -6.56
CA TYR A 120 -11.33 1.49 -7.14
C TYR A 120 -11.78 1.74 -8.59
N HIS A 121 -12.34 2.92 -8.86
CA HIS A 121 -12.85 3.31 -10.18
C HIS A 121 -11.78 3.30 -11.28
N ARG A 122 -10.49 3.29 -10.95
CA ARG A 122 -9.37 3.28 -11.92
C ARG A 122 -8.91 1.87 -12.28
N HIS A 123 -9.82 0.90 -12.41
CA HIS A 123 -9.47 -0.49 -12.72
C HIS A 123 -8.58 -0.63 -13.97
N ALA A 124 -8.90 0.05 -15.07
CA ALA A 124 -8.11 -0.05 -16.31
C ALA A 124 -6.64 0.36 -16.10
N TYR A 125 -6.41 1.46 -15.36
CA TYR A 125 -5.06 1.92 -15.03
C TYR A 125 -4.31 0.87 -14.20
N TRP A 126 -4.95 0.36 -13.14
CA TRP A 126 -4.32 -0.61 -12.24
C TRP A 126 -4.11 -1.97 -12.88
N ASN A 127 -4.97 -2.36 -13.84
CA ASN A 127 -4.80 -3.59 -14.61
C ASN A 127 -3.56 -3.48 -15.49
N ASN A 128 -3.39 -2.36 -16.20
CA ASN A 128 -2.20 -2.11 -17.01
C ASN A 128 -0.93 -2.02 -16.15
N TYR A 129 -1.01 -1.37 -14.97
CA TYR A 129 0.09 -1.36 -14.00
C TYR A 129 0.46 -2.79 -13.58
N TRP A 130 -0.51 -3.62 -13.22
CA TRP A 130 -0.26 -5.00 -12.81
C TRP A 130 0.40 -5.82 -13.93
N SER A 131 -0.17 -5.79 -15.14
CA SER A 131 0.37 -6.53 -16.28
C SER A 131 1.83 -6.17 -16.60
N SER A 132 2.23 -4.91 -16.38
CA SER A 132 3.61 -4.46 -16.61
C SER A 132 4.57 -4.75 -15.44
N HIS A 133 4.08 -4.93 -14.22
CA HIS A 133 4.91 -5.07 -13.01
C HIS A 133 4.91 -6.47 -12.39
N GLN A 134 4.05 -7.38 -12.87
CA GLN A 134 3.92 -8.73 -12.32
C GLN A 134 5.25 -9.48 -12.22
N SER A 135 6.10 -9.39 -13.25
CA SER A 135 7.39 -10.09 -13.29
C SER A 135 8.41 -9.58 -12.25
N VAL A 136 8.25 -8.33 -11.82
CA VAL A 136 9.06 -7.72 -10.74
C VAL A 136 8.46 -8.10 -9.39
N ALA A 137 7.13 -8.08 -9.27
CA ALA A 137 6.43 -8.47 -8.05
C ALA A 137 6.64 -9.94 -7.66
N THR A 138 6.89 -10.83 -8.62
CA THR A 138 7.21 -12.24 -8.33
C THR A 138 8.69 -12.47 -7.99
N ARG A 139 9.56 -11.45 -8.09
CA ARG A 139 10.97 -11.60 -7.72
C ARG A 139 11.16 -11.23 -6.26
N MET A 140 11.70 -12.19 -5.50
CA MET A 140 12.13 -11.95 -4.13
C MET A 140 13.29 -10.94 -4.13
N THR A 141 13.10 -9.80 -3.46
CA THR A 141 14.16 -8.82 -3.22
C THR A 141 14.30 -8.65 -1.72
N LEU A 142 15.34 -9.25 -1.14
CA LEU A 142 15.54 -9.21 0.30
C LEU A 142 16.34 -7.98 0.70
N ASP A 143 15.75 -7.13 1.54
CA ASP A 143 16.49 -6.10 2.26
C ASP A 143 17.35 -6.75 3.37
N PRO A 144 18.69 -6.56 3.38
CA PRO A 144 19.56 -7.20 4.36
C PRO A 144 19.25 -6.82 5.81
N ARG A 145 18.72 -5.60 6.04
CA ARG A 145 18.34 -5.15 7.39
C ARG A 145 17.06 -5.83 7.85
N ALA A 146 16.04 -5.91 7.01
CA ALA A 146 14.81 -6.67 7.28
C ALA A 146 15.13 -8.14 7.58
N ALA A 147 15.99 -8.77 6.77
CA ALA A 147 16.42 -10.15 6.98
C ALA A 147 17.20 -10.33 8.28
N ARG A 148 17.96 -9.33 8.74
CA ARG A 148 18.63 -9.39 10.04
C ARG A 148 17.62 -9.33 11.19
N ILE A 149 16.64 -8.43 11.10
CA ILE A 149 15.60 -8.24 12.13
C ILE A 149 14.75 -9.51 12.24
N GLY A 150 14.22 -10.01 11.13
CA GLY A 150 13.38 -11.21 11.12
C GLY A 150 14.10 -12.45 11.64
N ARG A 151 15.34 -12.71 11.17
CA ARG A 151 16.13 -13.83 11.69
C ARG A 151 16.50 -13.68 13.17
N ALA A 152 16.69 -12.47 13.66
CA ALA A 152 16.91 -12.24 15.08
C ALA A 152 15.65 -12.57 15.90
N ALA A 153 14.49 -12.10 15.46
CA ALA A 153 13.21 -12.40 16.09
C ALA A 153 12.91 -13.92 16.13
N THR A 154 13.22 -14.66 15.06
CA THR A 154 13.12 -16.13 15.05
C THR A 154 14.02 -16.80 16.08
N ARG A 155 15.27 -16.35 16.22
CA ARG A 155 16.18 -16.88 17.25
C ARG A 155 15.65 -16.59 18.66
N ASP A 156 15.16 -15.38 18.89
CA ASP A 156 14.60 -14.98 20.18
C ASP A 156 13.36 -15.82 20.53
N ALA A 157 12.51 -16.12 19.54
CA ALA A 157 11.39 -17.03 19.70
C ALA A 157 11.83 -18.46 20.04
N ALA A 158 12.87 -18.99 19.39
CA ALA A 158 13.42 -20.31 19.70
C ALA A 158 13.98 -20.39 21.13
N VAL A 159 14.74 -19.38 21.58
CA VAL A 159 15.27 -19.29 22.95
C VAL A 159 14.14 -19.21 23.98
N ALA A 160 13.05 -18.49 23.67
CA ALA A 160 11.88 -18.41 24.55
C ALA A 160 11.23 -19.79 24.75
N LEU A 161 11.07 -20.59 23.69
CA LEU A 161 10.52 -21.95 23.78
C LEU A 161 11.41 -22.89 24.57
N GLU A 162 12.73 -22.81 24.39
CA GLU A 162 13.67 -23.61 25.18
C GLU A 162 13.54 -23.29 26.67
N ARG A 163 13.44 -21.99 27.02
CA ARG A 163 13.21 -21.56 28.40
C ARG A 163 11.88 -22.05 28.96
N GLU A 164 10.81 -22.03 28.16
CA GLU A 164 9.52 -22.59 28.56
C GLU A 164 9.59 -24.10 28.76
N GLY A 165 10.29 -24.84 27.90
CA GLY A 165 10.52 -26.28 28.05
C GLY A 165 11.33 -26.61 29.32
N VAL A 166 12.36 -25.82 29.63
CA VAL A 166 13.13 -25.94 30.89
C VAL A 166 12.24 -25.63 32.10
N ARG A 167 11.38 -24.60 32.02
CA ARG A 167 10.42 -24.26 33.09
C ARG A 167 9.33 -25.33 33.23
N GLY A 168 8.89 -25.97 32.15
CA GLY A 168 7.96 -27.10 32.19
C GLY A 168 8.55 -28.33 32.88
N LYS A 169 9.84 -28.62 32.64
CA LYS A 169 10.58 -29.67 33.38
C LYS A 169 10.81 -29.30 34.86
N GLY A 170 11.13 -28.03 35.15
CA GLY A 170 11.28 -27.55 36.53
C GLY A 170 9.97 -27.46 37.31
N GLY A 171 8.87 -27.10 36.65
CA GLY A 171 7.52 -27.00 37.24
C GLY A 171 6.93 -28.35 37.64
N ALA A 172 7.23 -29.42 36.88
CA ALA A 172 6.87 -30.78 37.26
C ALA A 172 7.53 -31.22 38.58
N ALA A 173 8.70 -30.67 38.93
CA ALA A 173 9.37 -30.93 40.22
C ALA A 173 8.88 -30.02 41.36
N ILE A 174 8.12 -28.95 41.07
CA ILE A 174 7.65 -27.95 42.06
C ILE A 174 6.12 -28.04 42.28
N SER A 175 5.40 -28.85 41.49
CA SER A 175 3.95 -29.07 41.56
C SER A 175 3.48 -29.88 42.78
N GLY A 176 4.27 -29.93 43.85
CA GLY A 176 3.86 -30.44 45.16
C GLY A 176 3.47 -29.35 46.16
N ARG A 177 3.66 -28.04 45.86
CA ARG A 177 3.52 -27.00 46.90
C ARG A 177 2.66 -25.77 46.62
N ASN A 178 2.32 -25.39 45.39
CA ASN A 178 1.72 -24.06 45.15
C ASN A 178 0.47 -24.06 44.26
N ALA A 179 -0.66 -24.55 44.78
CA ALA A 179 -1.99 -24.34 44.17
C ALA A 179 -2.61 -22.96 44.50
N ALA A 180 -1.96 -22.15 45.34
CA ALA A 180 -2.50 -20.85 45.78
C ALA A 180 -2.13 -19.65 44.87
N ASN A 181 -1.14 -19.79 43.98
CA ASN A 181 -0.56 -18.66 43.23
C ASN A 181 -0.83 -18.67 41.71
N ALA A 182 -1.80 -19.44 41.20
CA ALA A 182 -2.07 -19.53 39.74
C ALA A 182 -2.95 -18.39 39.18
N ARG A 183 -3.58 -17.59 40.05
CA ARG A 183 -4.47 -16.47 39.67
C ARG A 183 -3.77 -15.20 39.16
N PRO A 184 -2.57 -14.80 39.62
CA PRO A 184 -1.87 -13.62 39.12
C PRO A 184 -1.37 -13.78 37.68
N ASP A 185 -0.90 -14.97 37.29
CA ASP A 185 -0.23 -15.17 36.00
C ASP A 185 -1.19 -15.08 34.80
N ALA A 186 -2.41 -15.61 34.94
CA ALA A 186 -3.46 -15.44 33.94
C ALA A 186 -3.91 -13.98 33.79
N ALA A 187 -3.89 -13.21 34.89
CA ALA A 187 -4.20 -11.78 34.89
C ALA A 187 -3.09 -10.93 34.25
N ILE A 188 -1.83 -11.39 34.31
CA ILE A 188 -0.69 -10.73 33.65
C ILE A 188 -0.74 -10.97 32.14
N ALA A 189 -0.97 -12.21 31.70
CA ALA A 189 -1.07 -12.54 30.27
C ALA A 189 -2.23 -11.80 29.56
N THR A 190 -3.39 -11.69 30.22
CA THR A 190 -4.54 -10.93 29.70
C THR A 190 -4.29 -9.43 29.66
N ARG A 191 -3.57 -8.88 30.66
CA ARG A 191 -3.13 -7.47 30.63
C ARG A 191 -2.15 -7.19 29.51
N ASP A 192 -1.21 -8.09 29.24
CA ASP A 192 -0.23 -7.93 28.16
C ASP A 192 -0.87 -8.03 26.78
N ALA A 193 -1.89 -8.87 26.60
CA ALA A 193 -2.70 -8.90 25.38
C ALA A 193 -3.48 -7.58 25.19
N ALA A 194 -4.21 -7.15 26.22
CA ALA A 194 -4.99 -5.91 26.18
C ALA A 194 -4.13 -4.65 25.94
N LYS A 195 -2.90 -4.63 26.49
CA LYS A 195 -1.95 -3.53 26.28
C LYS A 195 -1.44 -3.47 24.83
N ARG A 196 -1.23 -4.62 24.18
CA ARG A 196 -0.86 -4.68 22.75
C ARG A 196 -2.01 -4.21 21.87
N ASP A 197 -3.24 -4.64 22.16
CA ASP A 197 -4.43 -4.22 21.40
C ASP A 197 -4.67 -2.71 21.53
N ALA A 198 -4.46 -2.14 22.72
CA ALA A 198 -4.53 -0.69 22.95
C ALA A 198 -3.45 0.08 22.19
N ALA A 199 -2.23 -0.46 22.09
CA ALA A 199 -1.16 0.16 21.31
C ALA A 199 -1.47 0.16 19.80
N VAL A 200 -2.04 -0.93 19.28
CA VAL A 200 -2.49 -1.03 17.89
C VAL A 200 -3.64 -0.06 17.60
N ALA A 201 -4.60 0.09 18.52
CA ALA A 201 -5.68 1.07 18.37
C ALA A 201 -5.19 2.52 18.41
N ALA A 202 -4.19 2.82 19.26
CA ALA A 202 -3.57 4.13 19.34
C ALA A 202 -2.79 4.48 18.05
N ASP A 203 -2.17 3.50 17.40
CA ASP A 203 -1.48 3.74 16.13
C ASP A 203 -2.47 3.96 14.96
N ARG A 204 -3.57 3.19 14.90
CA ARG A 204 -4.65 3.44 13.92
C ARG A 204 -5.26 4.84 14.05
N THR A 205 -5.51 5.30 15.26
CA THR A 205 -6.06 6.66 15.47
C THR A 205 -5.06 7.75 15.07
N ARG A 206 -3.76 7.53 15.30
CA ARG A 206 -2.70 8.44 14.83
C ARG A 206 -2.59 8.45 13.31
N ALA A 207 -2.63 7.29 12.67
CA ALA A 207 -2.62 7.15 11.21
C ALA A 207 -3.84 7.86 10.59
N GLY A 208 -5.05 7.58 11.08
CA GLY A 208 -6.27 8.24 10.60
C GLY A 208 -6.27 9.76 10.82
N ARG A 209 -5.64 10.28 11.89
CA ARG A 209 -5.45 11.72 12.09
C ARG A 209 -4.47 12.31 11.06
N SER A 210 -3.38 11.61 10.77
CA SER A 210 -2.38 12.06 9.78
C SER A 210 -2.95 12.11 8.36
N GLU A 211 -3.79 11.14 7.98
CA GLU A 211 -4.49 11.14 6.69
C GLU A 211 -5.49 12.29 6.58
N ARG A 212 -6.23 12.58 7.66
CA ARG A 212 -7.19 13.69 7.68
C ARG A 212 -6.50 15.03 7.44
N ILE A 213 -5.35 15.25 8.10
CA ILE A 213 -4.51 16.44 7.91
C ILE A 213 -3.96 16.51 6.48
N ALA A 214 -3.55 15.37 5.91
CA ALA A 214 -3.08 15.33 4.52
C ALA A 214 -4.19 15.66 3.51
N HIS A 215 -5.41 15.16 3.74
CA HIS A 215 -6.59 15.46 2.92
C HIS A 215 -7.02 16.93 3.02
N GLU A 216 -6.96 17.50 4.21
CA GLU A 216 -7.27 18.92 4.46
C GLU A 216 -6.27 19.83 3.74
N ARG A 217 -4.96 19.55 3.88
CA ARG A 217 -3.91 20.26 3.12
C ARG A 217 -4.08 20.12 1.60
N THR A 218 -4.45 18.92 1.12
CA THR A 218 -4.69 18.71 -0.32
C THR A 218 -5.91 19.50 -0.81
N ARG A 219 -6.97 19.61 0.00
CA ARG A 219 -8.15 20.43 -0.29
C ARG A 219 -7.81 21.92 -0.32
N GLU A 220 -7.09 22.42 0.67
CA GLU A 220 -6.62 23.83 0.71
C GLU A 220 -5.73 24.15 -0.49
N GLN A 221 -4.83 23.23 -0.87
CA GLN A 221 -3.93 23.40 -2.00
C GLN A 221 -4.65 23.33 -3.36
N THR A 222 -5.75 22.57 -3.45
CA THR A 222 -6.59 22.53 -4.66
C THR A 222 -7.45 23.79 -4.77
N GLN A 223 -7.95 24.31 -3.64
CA GLN A 223 -8.72 25.54 -3.58
C GLN A 223 -7.87 26.78 -3.94
N THR A 224 -6.61 26.83 -3.49
CA THR A 224 -5.67 27.89 -3.91
C THR A 224 -5.21 27.79 -5.37
N ARG A 225 -5.34 26.63 -6.01
CA ARG A 225 -5.07 26.43 -7.45
C ARG A 225 -6.28 26.69 -8.35
N ASN A 226 -7.43 27.04 -7.80
CA ASN A 226 -8.61 27.37 -8.59
C ASN A 226 -8.32 28.59 -9.49
N PRO A 227 -8.41 28.48 -10.82
CA PRO A 227 -8.00 29.54 -11.74
C PRO A 227 -8.74 30.87 -11.54
N ARG A 228 -9.97 30.82 -11.02
CA ARG A 228 -10.76 32.01 -10.66
C ARG A 228 -10.17 32.78 -9.47
N ASP A 229 -9.70 32.07 -8.45
CA ASP A 229 -9.09 32.67 -7.26
C ASP A 229 -7.68 33.21 -7.55
N VAL A 230 -6.94 32.52 -8.42
CA VAL A 230 -5.65 33.00 -8.94
C VAL A 230 -5.83 34.28 -9.76
N GLN A 231 -6.85 34.34 -10.63
CA GLN A 231 -7.17 35.55 -11.39
C GLN A 231 -7.61 36.72 -10.49
N ALA A 232 -8.43 36.47 -9.47
CA ALA A 232 -8.82 37.50 -8.50
C ALA A 232 -7.60 38.06 -7.74
N ARG A 233 -6.67 37.20 -7.32
CA ARG A 233 -5.43 37.60 -6.64
C ARG A 233 -4.51 38.45 -7.53
N VAL A 234 -4.31 38.04 -8.78
CA VAL A 234 -3.48 38.77 -9.76
C VAL A 234 -4.10 40.14 -10.09
N MET A 235 -5.43 40.24 -10.16
CA MET A 235 -6.11 41.52 -10.38
C MET A 235 -5.99 42.46 -9.17
N HIS A 236 -6.06 41.94 -7.95
CA HIS A 236 -5.83 42.71 -6.73
C HIS A 236 -4.38 43.21 -6.61
N GLU A 237 -3.39 42.37 -6.90
CA GLU A 237 -1.98 42.78 -6.91
C GLU A 237 -1.69 43.83 -7.99
N ARG A 238 -2.29 43.70 -9.18
CA ARG A 238 -2.19 44.71 -10.24
C ARG A 238 -2.85 46.04 -9.85
N ALA A 239 -3.96 46.00 -9.12
CA ALA A 239 -4.61 47.20 -8.59
C ALA A 239 -3.75 47.87 -7.50
N ALA A 240 -3.18 47.08 -6.59
CA ALA A 240 -2.29 47.57 -5.53
C ALA A 240 -0.98 48.16 -6.08
N SER A 241 -0.38 47.51 -7.08
CA SER A 241 0.84 48.03 -7.73
C SER A 241 0.56 49.28 -8.58
N ARG A 242 -0.61 49.40 -9.22
CA ARG A 242 -1.03 50.67 -9.86
C ARG A 242 -1.25 51.80 -8.84
N ALA A 243 -1.74 51.48 -7.65
CA ALA A 243 -1.89 52.46 -6.57
C ALA A 243 -0.52 52.92 -6.02
N ALA A 244 0.44 52.00 -5.88
CA ALA A 244 1.80 52.30 -5.43
C ALA A 244 2.60 53.17 -6.42
N VAL A 245 2.41 52.98 -7.73
CA VAL A 245 3.07 53.80 -8.77
C VAL A 245 2.57 55.25 -8.78
N ARG A 246 1.36 55.51 -8.26
CA ARG A 246 0.79 56.87 -8.18
C ARG A 246 1.31 57.70 -7.00
N ALA A 247 2.11 57.11 -6.10
CA ALA A 247 2.51 57.73 -4.82
C ALA A 247 4.03 57.77 -4.61
N GLN A 248 4.84 58.06 -5.63
CA GLN A 248 6.28 58.33 -5.45
C GLN A 248 6.56 59.85 -5.46
N PRO A 249 7.00 60.45 -4.34
CA PRO A 249 7.49 61.82 -4.32
C PRO A 249 8.97 61.89 -4.77
N MET A 250 9.28 62.88 -5.60
CA MET A 250 10.61 63.17 -6.15
C MET A 250 11.58 63.66 -5.06
N THR A 251 12.75 63.01 -4.91
CA THR A 251 13.89 63.59 -4.17
C THR A 251 15.21 63.51 -4.94
N ARG A 252 15.70 64.73 -5.20
CA ARG A 252 17.00 65.30 -5.59
C ARG A 252 18.31 64.47 -5.52
N ALA A 253 19.22 64.80 -6.43
CA ALA A 253 20.55 64.25 -6.73
C ALA A 253 21.73 64.79 -5.88
N HIS A 254 22.93 64.21 -6.12
CA HIS A 254 24.34 64.59 -5.80
C HIS A 254 25.04 63.51 -4.95
N GLU A 255 26.32 63.10 -5.07
CA GLU A 255 27.53 63.44 -5.86
C GLU A 255 28.54 62.29 -5.59
N ALA A 256 29.49 62.00 -6.49
CA ALA A 256 30.60 61.04 -6.26
C ALA A 256 31.87 61.74 -5.71
N PRO A 257 32.90 61.00 -5.24
CA PRO A 257 34.16 61.12 -6.00
C PRO A 257 35.02 59.83 -6.07
N ARG A 258 35.82 59.78 -7.15
CA ARG A 258 36.94 58.85 -7.42
C ARG A 258 38.26 59.44 -6.93
N VAL A 259 39.23 58.60 -6.53
CA VAL A 259 40.65 58.78 -6.90
C VAL A 259 41.45 57.46 -6.84
N SER A 260 42.28 57.28 -7.87
CA SER A 260 43.26 56.22 -8.12
C SER A 260 44.61 56.49 -7.44
N ALA A 261 45.42 55.45 -7.18
CA ALA A 261 46.84 55.35 -7.59
C ALA A 261 47.51 54.04 -7.09
N ALA A 262 48.23 53.38 -8.00
CA ALA A 262 49.30 52.38 -7.76
C ALA A 262 50.67 53.09 -8.00
N PRO A 263 51.92 52.50 -7.87
CA PRO A 263 52.31 51.15 -8.34
C PRO A 263 53.48 50.38 -7.61
N ALA A 264 53.53 49.08 -7.94
CA ALA A 264 54.64 48.13 -8.22
C ALA A 264 55.99 48.07 -7.43
N ALA A 265 56.35 46.83 -7.02
CA ALA A 265 57.69 46.23 -7.18
C ALA A 265 57.67 44.67 -7.09
N ARG A 266 58.51 43.99 -7.88
CA ARG A 266 58.64 42.52 -8.10
C ARG A 266 59.62 41.84 -7.14
N ALA A 267 59.50 40.50 -6.96
CA ALA A 267 60.60 39.52 -6.96
C ALA A 267 60.06 38.08 -7.15
N ALA A 268 60.92 37.16 -7.63
CA ALA A 268 60.60 35.91 -8.32
C ALA A 268 60.70 34.62 -7.45
N MET A 269 59.84 33.63 -7.79
CA MET A 269 59.92 32.13 -7.92
C MET A 269 60.97 31.30 -7.10
N PRO A 270 60.80 29.98 -6.81
CA PRO A 270 59.97 28.98 -7.52
C PRO A 270 59.23 27.85 -6.72
N HIS A 271 58.09 27.42 -7.28
CA HIS A 271 57.53 26.07 -7.50
C HIS A 271 58.13 24.85 -6.77
N VAL A 272 57.29 24.17 -5.99
CA VAL A 272 57.35 22.72 -5.73
C VAL A 272 55.94 22.16 -5.87
N ALA A 273 55.84 21.05 -6.60
CA ALA A 273 54.63 20.35 -7.01
C ALA A 273 53.87 19.70 -5.86
N GLN A 274 52.54 19.55 -6.00
CA GLN A 274 51.81 18.33 -5.62
C GLN A 274 50.37 18.32 -6.19
N PRO A 275 49.76 17.12 -6.34
CA PRO A 275 48.81 16.82 -7.41
C PRO A 275 47.34 17.15 -7.12
N ASN A 276 46.63 17.38 -8.23
CA ASN A 276 45.22 17.71 -8.34
C ASN A 276 44.33 16.48 -8.03
N VAL A 277 43.43 16.59 -7.05
CA VAL A 277 42.37 15.61 -6.78
C VAL A 277 41.03 16.21 -7.20
N SER A 278 40.61 15.86 -8.40
CA SER A 278 39.36 16.28 -9.02
C SER A 278 38.14 15.91 -8.16
N HIS A 279 37.48 16.92 -7.58
CA HIS A 279 36.14 16.79 -7.01
C HIS A 279 35.11 16.98 -8.13
N GLY A 280 34.55 15.89 -8.63
CA GLY A 280 33.38 15.89 -9.50
C GLY A 280 32.10 15.96 -8.68
N SER A 281 31.30 16.99 -8.91
CA SER A 281 29.89 17.09 -8.52
C SER A 281 29.08 17.61 -9.73
N PRO A 282 27.76 17.37 -9.76
CA PRO A 282 27.12 16.60 -10.83
C PRO A 282 26.64 17.43 -12.02
N MET A 283 26.63 16.79 -13.19
CA MET A 283 26.03 17.34 -14.40
C MET A 283 24.50 17.34 -14.29
N ASN A 284 23.96 18.55 -14.34
CA ASN A 284 22.56 18.83 -14.60
C ASN A 284 22.39 18.96 -16.12
N ALA A 285 21.86 17.94 -16.80
CA ALA A 285 21.63 17.98 -18.24
C ALA A 285 20.13 17.98 -18.53
N ARG A 286 19.63 19.19 -18.84
CA ARG A 286 18.40 19.41 -19.57
C ARG A 286 18.49 18.70 -20.92
N ALA A 287 17.66 17.70 -21.15
CA ALA A 287 17.39 17.18 -22.49
C ALA A 287 16.05 17.71 -22.98
N GLN A 288 16.12 18.43 -24.10
CA GLN A 288 15.03 19.05 -24.83
C GLN A 288 14.12 17.98 -25.46
N MET A 289 12.81 18.17 -25.34
CA MET A 289 11.78 17.42 -26.08
C MET A 289 11.59 18.05 -27.46
N PRO A 290 11.52 17.27 -28.56
CA PRO A 290 10.97 17.76 -29.82
C PRO A 290 9.44 17.62 -29.86
N ALA A 291 8.79 18.60 -30.48
CA ALA A 291 7.35 18.75 -30.64
C ALA A 291 6.71 17.67 -31.55
N PRO A 292 5.40 17.36 -31.39
CA PRO A 292 4.67 16.59 -32.39
C PRO A 292 4.21 17.51 -33.54
N ARG A 293 4.52 17.11 -34.78
CA ARG A 293 3.97 17.72 -35.99
C ARG A 293 2.50 17.33 -36.16
N ALA A 294 1.69 18.33 -36.46
CA ALA A 294 0.32 18.20 -36.92
C ALA A 294 0.24 17.57 -38.32
N ALA A 295 -0.73 16.69 -38.53
CA ALA A 295 -1.24 16.35 -39.85
C ALA A 295 -2.75 16.07 -39.75
N ALA A 296 -3.52 16.80 -40.55
CA ALA A 296 -4.92 16.59 -40.90
C ALA A 296 -5.11 17.20 -42.31
N PRO A 297 -6.19 16.95 -43.07
CA PRO A 297 -7.10 15.80 -43.12
C PRO A 297 -7.22 15.20 -44.56
N ALA A 298 -7.81 14.02 -44.72
CA ALA A 298 -8.42 13.60 -46.00
C ALA A 298 -9.52 12.54 -45.79
N MET A 299 -10.72 12.88 -46.25
CA MET A 299 -11.91 12.07 -46.59
C MET A 299 -12.27 12.47 -48.06
N PRO A 300 -13.20 11.84 -48.83
CA PRO A 300 -14.22 10.84 -48.47
C PRO A 300 -14.45 9.71 -49.53
N HIS A 301 -15.56 8.98 -49.34
CA HIS A 301 -16.26 7.95 -50.15
C HIS A 301 -16.03 6.50 -49.67
N GLY A 302 -17.05 5.67 -49.40
CA GLY A 302 -18.50 5.83 -49.51
C GLY A 302 -19.17 4.43 -49.47
N GLY A 303 -20.36 4.34 -48.86
CA GLY A 303 -21.25 3.17 -48.84
C GLY A 303 -21.08 2.30 -47.59
N GLY A 304 -22.09 2.01 -46.77
CA GLY A 304 -23.54 2.13 -46.90
C GLY A 304 -24.15 0.91 -46.21
N GLY A 305 -24.96 1.10 -45.17
CA GLY A 305 -25.73 0.01 -44.55
C GLY A 305 -25.86 0.05 -43.03
N ALA A 306 -26.92 0.69 -42.55
CA ALA A 306 -27.59 0.45 -41.27
C ALA A 306 -29.10 0.53 -41.56
N PRO A 307 -30.02 0.23 -40.62
CA PRO A 307 -30.03 -0.77 -39.54
C PRO A 307 -31.26 -1.71 -39.71
N HIS A 308 -31.38 -2.79 -38.92
CA HIS A 308 -32.71 -3.40 -38.72
C HIS A 308 -33.19 -3.15 -37.29
N VAL A 309 -34.27 -2.40 -37.27
CA VAL A 309 -35.17 -2.07 -36.17
C VAL A 309 -36.01 -3.31 -35.90
N ASN A 310 -36.16 -3.71 -34.65
CA ASN A 310 -37.28 -4.57 -34.24
C ASN A 310 -37.99 -3.90 -33.08
N ALA A 311 -39.05 -3.18 -33.43
CA ALA A 311 -40.11 -2.78 -32.52
C ALA A 311 -41.23 -3.82 -32.59
N ALA A 312 -41.83 -4.09 -31.42
CA ALA A 312 -42.97 -4.98 -31.21
C ALA A 312 -44.23 -4.58 -32.00
N PRO A 313 -45.25 -5.45 -31.99
CA PRO A 313 -46.63 -4.99 -31.90
C PRO A 313 -47.27 -5.42 -30.57
N ARG A 314 -47.92 -4.45 -29.91
CA ARG A 314 -48.97 -4.68 -28.92
C ARG A 314 -50.27 -5.05 -29.64
N GLY A 315 -50.94 -6.07 -29.12
CA GLY A 315 -52.39 -6.29 -29.13
C GLY A 315 -52.64 -7.29 -28.00
N GLY A 316 -53.45 -7.07 -26.97
CA GLY A 316 -54.73 -6.39 -26.89
C GLY A 316 -55.76 -7.44 -26.46
N GLY A 317 -56.17 -7.45 -25.19
CA GLY A 317 -57.28 -8.30 -24.69
C GLY A 317 -57.07 -8.89 -23.28
N ALA A 318 -57.63 -8.22 -22.27
CA ALA A 318 -57.96 -8.79 -20.94
C ALA A 318 -59.40 -9.39 -20.98
N PRO A 319 -60.09 -9.78 -19.87
CA PRO A 319 -59.68 -10.01 -18.47
C PRO A 319 -60.30 -11.30 -17.84
N ALA A 320 -60.15 -11.43 -16.51
CA ALA A 320 -61.05 -12.09 -15.54
C ALA A 320 -60.66 -13.47 -14.99
N GLY A 321 -60.52 -13.53 -13.66
CA GLY A 321 -60.37 -14.75 -12.87
C GLY A 321 -59.76 -14.46 -11.48
N GLY A 322 -60.61 -14.13 -10.51
CA GLY A 322 -60.26 -13.67 -9.16
C GLY A 322 -59.74 -14.74 -8.16
N PRO A 323 -59.72 -14.39 -6.85
CA PRO A 323 -58.70 -14.84 -5.88
C PRO A 323 -59.19 -15.78 -4.76
N GLY A 324 -58.24 -16.29 -3.96
CA GLY A 324 -58.45 -16.88 -2.62
C GLY A 324 -57.64 -18.17 -2.43
N GLY A 325 -56.95 -18.46 -1.33
CA GLY A 325 -56.81 -17.84 -0.02
C GLY A 325 -56.05 -18.83 0.91
N GLY A 326 -55.57 -18.34 2.07
CA GLY A 326 -55.12 -19.13 3.24
C GLY A 326 -53.60 -19.26 3.40
N HIS A 327 -52.93 -18.45 4.25
CA HIS A 327 -52.70 -18.62 5.71
C HIS A 327 -52.20 -20.03 6.10
N GLN A 328 -50.97 -20.28 6.56
CA GLN A 328 -50.19 -19.83 7.74
C GLN A 328 -50.66 -20.37 9.11
N LYS A 329 -49.72 -21.07 9.79
CA LYS A 329 -49.71 -21.65 11.17
C LYS A 329 -50.51 -22.95 11.29
N HIS A 330 -49.98 -24.08 11.78
CA HIS A 330 -49.02 -24.36 12.85
C HIS A 330 -47.99 -25.43 12.48
#